data_AF-A0A2G2AAL6-F1
#
_entry.id   AF-A0A2G2AAL6-F1
#
_cell.length_a   1.000
_cell.length_b   1.000
_cell.length_c   1.000
_cell.angle_alpha   90.00
_cell.angle_beta   90.00
_cell.angle_gamma   90.00
#
_symmetry.space_group_name_H-M   'P 1'
#
loop_
_entity.id
_entity.type
_entity.pdbx_description
1 polymer ?
#
loop_
_entity_poly.entity_id
_entity_poly.type
_entity_poly.pdbx_seq_one_letter_code
_entity_poly.pdbx_strand_id
1 'polypeptide(L)'
;MTTTGKLARLVEGCLPRAKPGQSHPATRSFQALRIAVNNEYGELAEGLMAAERALRAGGLLAVVTFHSVEDRMVKRFLQARSGGGGNANRYAPVVEREAPAFEVINRKAIGPDDQELAENPRARSAKLRIARRTGAPAGVVDRSDLGMPMLKGEG
;
A
#
# COMPACT_ATOMS: atom_id res chain seq x y z
N MET A 1 18.29 -24.92 -2.05
CA MET A 1 19.05 -23.92 -1.25
C MET A 1 18.37 -23.82 0.13
N THR A 2 19.10 -23.90 1.25
CA THR A 2 18.48 -24.23 2.57
C THR A 2 18.63 -23.19 3.69
N THR A 3 19.39 -22.11 3.48
CA THR A 3 19.57 -21.05 4.50
C THR A 3 19.52 -19.66 3.89
N THR A 4 19.10 -18.66 4.68
CA THR A 4 19.05 -17.25 4.27
C THR A 4 20.43 -16.72 3.88
N GLY A 5 21.48 -17.09 4.61
CA GLY A 5 22.86 -16.68 4.28
C GLY A 5 23.41 -17.28 2.97
N LYS A 6 22.88 -18.42 2.50
CA LYS A 6 23.21 -18.95 1.17
C LYS A 6 22.52 -18.15 0.06
N LEU A 7 21.24 -17.78 0.26
CA LEU A 7 20.50 -16.92 -0.68
C LEU A 7 21.13 -15.53 -0.80
N ALA A 8 21.50 -14.90 0.32
CA ALA A 8 22.08 -13.56 0.32
C ALA A 8 23.37 -13.50 -0.52
N ARG A 9 24.30 -14.43 -0.29
CA ARG A 9 25.55 -14.55 -1.05
C ARG A 9 25.34 -14.81 -2.54
N LEU A 10 24.32 -15.62 -2.88
CA LEU A 10 23.98 -15.86 -4.27
C LEU A 10 23.48 -14.56 -4.95
N VAL A 11 22.59 -13.82 -4.31
CA VAL A 11 22.09 -12.53 -4.84
C VAL A 11 23.22 -11.51 -4.97
N GLU A 12 24.13 -11.43 -4.00
CA GLU A 12 25.33 -10.59 -4.08
C GLU A 12 26.20 -10.95 -5.28
N GLY A 13 26.42 -12.24 -5.54
CA GLY A 13 27.22 -12.72 -6.68
C GLY A 13 26.60 -12.40 -8.05
N CYS A 14 25.30 -12.13 -8.13
CA CYS A 14 24.60 -11.80 -9.36
C CYS A 14 24.47 -10.29 -9.62
N LEU A 15 24.90 -9.44 -8.69
CA LEU A 15 24.72 -7.99 -8.76
C LEU A 15 26.07 -7.25 -8.76
N PRO A 16 26.14 -6.05 -9.36
CA PRO A 16 27.34 -5.23 -9.27
C PRO A 16 27.60 -4.81 -7.81
N ARG A 17 28.86 -4.50 -7.51
CA ARG A 17 29.28 -4.05 -6.17
C ARG A 17 28.45 -2.85 -5.72
N ALA A 18 27.90 -2.95 -4.51
CA ALA A 18 27.07 -1.90 -3.92
C ALA A 18 27.86 -0.59 -3.76
N LYS A 19 27.20 0.54 -4.05
CA LYS A 19 27.75 1.87 -3.79
C LYS A 19 27.62 2.21 -2.29
N PRO A 20 28.49 3.09 -1.74
CA PRO A 20 28.33 3.59 -0.38
C PRO A 20 26.91 4.13 -0.14
N GLY A 21 26.29 3.74 0.97
CA GLY A 21 24.94 4.17 1.36
C GLY A 21 23.78 3.39 0.72
N GLN A 22 24.03 2.43 -0.17
CA GLN A 22 22.97 1.54 -0.66
C GLN A 22 22.60 0.46 0.36
N SER A 23 21.32 0.10 0.39
CA SER A 23 20.86 -1.09 1.11
C SER A 23 21.56 -2.35 0.61
N HIS A 24 21.66 -3.34 1.48
CA HIS A 24 22.22 -4.65 1.13
C HIS A 24 21.58 -5.21 -0.17
N PRO A 25 22.36 -5.76 -1.12
CA PRO A 25 21.86 -6.22 -2.42
C PRO A 25 20.69 -7.19 -2.31
N ALA A 26 20.74 -8.08 -1.31
CA ALA A 26 19.70 -9.06 -1.05
C ALA A 26 18.39 -8.49 -0.48
N THR A 27 18.36 -7.27 0.09
CA THR A 27 17.18 -6.73 0.80
C THR A 27 15.92 -6.75 -0.07
N ARG A 28 16.03 -6.33 -1.34
CA ARG A 28 14.88 -6.30 -2.27
C ARG A 28 14.40 -7.70 -2.64
N SER A 29 15.32 -8.65 -2.81
CA SER A 29 14.97 -10.04 -3.12
C SER A 29 14.26 -10.72 -1.95
N PHE A 30 14.76 -10.54 -0.72
CA PHE A 30 14.09 -11.05 0.48
C PHE A 30 12.72 -10.40 0.69
N GLN A 31 12.59 -9.09 0.43
CA GLN A 31 11.31 -8.41 0.45
C GLN A 31 10.34 -9.03 -0.57
N ALA A 32 10.75 -9.21 -1.82
CA ALA A 32 9.92 -9.79 -2.86
C ALA A 32 9.47 -11.22 -2.53
N LEU A 33 10.37 -12.05 -2.00
CA LEU A 33 10.04 -13.40 -1.53
C LEU A 33 9.03 -13.38 -0.39
N ARG A 34 9.22 -12.49 0.60
CA ARG A 34 8.31 -12.36 1.73
C ARG A 34 6.89 -11.99 1.26
N ILE A 35 6.79 -11.00 0.37
CA ILE A 35 5.53 -10.59 -0.25
C ILE A 35 4.86 -11.77 -0.96
N ALA A 36 5.61 -12.46 -1.81
CA ALA A 36 5.08 -13.54 -2.64
C ALA A 36 4.63 -14.74 -1.79
N VAL A 37 5.42 -15.14 -0.78
CA VAL A 37 5.13 -16.28 0.08
C VAL A 37 3.91 -16.02 0.97
N ASN A 38 3.76 -14.80 1.48
CA ASN A 38 2.66 -14.45 2.40
C ASN A 38 1.45 -13.85 1.70
N ASN A 39 1.44 -13.75 0.37
CA ASN A 39 0.40 -13.06 -0.40
C ASN A 39 0.06 -11.65 0.16
N GLU A 40 1.07 -10.89 0.59
CA GLU A 40 0.87 -9.68 1.41
C GLU A 40 -0.03 -8.63 0.73
N TYR A 41 0.02 -8.56 -0.60
CA TYR A 41 -0.78 -7.60 -1.38
C TYR A 41 -2.24 -8.02 -1.53
N GLY A 42 -2.49 -9.32 -1.70
CA GLY A 42 -3.85 -9.85 -1.69
C GLY A 42 -4.51 -9.61 -0.34
N GLU A 43 -3.80 -9.93 0.74
CA GLU A 43 -4.28 -9.72 2.11
C GLU A 43 -4.52 -8.23 2.41
N LEU A 44 -3.66 -7.33 1.94
CA LEU A 44 -3.89 -5.89 2.08
C LEU A 44 -5.17 -5.45 1.34
N ALA A 45 -5.38 -5.89 0.10
CA ALA A 45 -6.55 -5.53 -0.67
C ALA A 45 -7.84 -6.01 0.00
N GLU A 46 -7.88 -7.28 0.42
CA GLU A 46 -9.02 -7.85 1.14
C GLU A 46 -9.24 -7.19 2.49
N GLY A 47 -8.17 -6.91 3.24
CA GLY A 47 -8.22 -6.22 4.52
C GLY A 47 -8.81 -4.81 4.42
N LEU A 48 -8.47 -4.06 3.37
CA LEU A 48 -9.05 -2.72 3.12
C LEU A 48 -10.56 -2.80 2.83
N MET A 49 -10.98 -3.72 1.97
CA MET A 49 -12.39 -3.92 1.66
C MET A 49 -13.17 -4.43 2.89
N ALA A 50 -12.57 -5.32 3.68
CA ALA A 50 -13.15 -5.80 4.93
C ALA A 50 -13.30 -4.67 5.96
N ALA A 51 -12.31 -3.79 6.08
CA ALA A 51 -12.37 -2.65 6.97
C ALA A 51 -13.50 -1.66 6.60
N GLU A 52 -13.72 -1.40 5.30
CA GLU A 52 -14.85 -0.57 4.85
C GLU A 52 -16.21 -1.15 5.23
N ARG A 53 -16.36 -2.48 5.15
CA ARG A 53 -17.57 -3.19 5.58
C ARG A 53 -17.75 -3.17 7.10
N ALA A 54 -16.67 -3.29 7.86
CA ALA A 54 -16.71 -3.38 9.31
C ALA A 54 -16.88 -2.03 10.02
N LEU A 55 -16.41 -0.94 9.41
CA LEU A 55 -16.50 0.39 10.01
C LEU A 55 -17.92 0.97 9.91
N ARG A 56 -18.44 1.43 11.05
CA ARG A 56 -19.63 2.29 11.10
C ARG A 56 -19.33 3.70 10.57
N ALA A 57 -20.38 4.44 10.21
CA ALA A 57 -20.25 5.86 9.90
C ALA A 57 -19.57 6.63 11.04
N GLY A 58 -18.63 7.51 10.67
CA GLY A 58 -17.75 8.24 11.59
C GLY A 58 -16.52 7.46 12.09
N GLY A 59 -16.44 6.14 11.85
CA GLY A 59 -15.29 5.32 12.22
C GLY A 59 -14.02 5.70 11.46
N LEU A 60 -12.84 5.43 12.05
CA LEU A 60 -11.55 5.75 11.44
C LEU A 60 -10.86 4.50 10.90
N LEU A 61 -10.43 4.57 9.64
CA LEU A 61 -9.47 3.65 9.05
C LEU A 61 -8.08 4.28 9.12
N ALA A 62 -7.19 3.69 9.91
CA ALA A 62 -5.79 4.08 10.02
C ALA A 62 -4.92 2.93 9.51
N VAL A 63 -4.13 3.18 8.46
CA VAL A 63 -3.28 2.16 7.83
C VAL A 63 -1.84 2.64 7.82
N VAL A 64 -0.95 1.84 8.41
CA VAL A 64 0.50 2.05 8.39
C VAL A 64 1.11 1.11 7.35
N THR A 65 1.90 1.67 6.45
CA THR A 65 2.58 0.94 5.37
C THR A 65 4.09 1.16 5.47
N PHE A 66 4.90 0.19 5.06
CA PHE A 66 6.36 0.26 5.18
C PHE A 66 7.08 0.31 3.84
N HIS A 67 6.36 0.07 2.74
CA HIS A 67 6.95 0.14 1.42
C HIS A 67 6.02 0.79 0.39
N SER A 68 6.61 1.24 -0.72
CA SER A 68 5.93 2.11 -1.70
C SER A 68 4.74 1.46 -2.41
N VAL A 69 4.72 0.13 -2.59
CA VAL A 69 3.61 -0.58 -3.24
C VAL A 69 2.36 -0.62 -2.35
N GLU A 70 2.48 -1.07 -1.10
CA GLU A 70 1.45 -0.96 -0.05
C GLU A 70 0.88 0.46 0.02
N ASP A 71 1.73 1.48 0.22
CA ASP A 71 1.31 2.89 0.33
C ASP A 71 0.50 3.34 -0.89
N ARG A 72 0.90 2.89 -2.09
CA ARG A 72 0.18 3.16 -3.33
C ARG A 72 -1.18 2.47 -3.37
N MET A 73 -1.27 1.21 -2.94
CA MET A 73 -2.53 0.46 -2.87
C MET A 73 -3.52 1.12 -1.92
N VAL A 74 -3.08 1.47 -0.70
CA VAL A 74 -3.92 2.19 0.27
C VAL A 74 -4.35 3.55 -0.28
N LYS A 75 -3.43 4.30 -0.89
CA LYS A 75 -3.75 5.59 -1.51
C LYS A 75 -4.82 5.45 -2.58
N ARG A 76 -4.68 4.48 -3.49
CA ARG A 76 -5.62 4.25 -4.60
C ARG A 76 -6.98 3.77 -4.10
N PHE A 77 -7.01 2.89 -3.10
CA PHE A 77 -8.24 2.49 -2.42
C PHE A 77 -8.99 3.70 -1.86
N LEU A 78 -8.33 4.54 -1.06
CA LEU A 78 -8.94 5.74 -0.51
C LEU A 78 -9.36 6.73 -1.59
N GLN A 79 -8.59 6.89 -2.67
CA GLN A 79 -8.98 7.74 -3.80
C GLN A 79 -10.25 7.24 -4.51
N ALA A 80 -10.34 5.93 -4.77
CA ALA A 80 -11.52 5.32 -5.39
C ALA A 80 -12.75 5.49 -4.50
N ARG A 81 -12.62 5.25 -3.19
CA ARG A 81 -13.74 5.26 -2.24
C ARG A 81 -14.07 6.64 -1.66
N SER A 82 -13.26 7.67 -1.90
CA SER A 82 -13.54 9.06 -1.49
C SER A 82 -14.12 9.94 -2.61
N GLY A 83 -14.58 9.35 -3.72
CA GLY A 83 -15.07 10.10 -4.88
C GLY A 83 -13.95 10.85 -5.63
N GLY A 84 -12.70 10.46 -5.40
CA GLY A 84 -11.49 11.08 -5.94
C GLY A 84 -11.10 10.61 -7.34
N GLY A 85 -11.95 9.84 -8.02
CA GLY A 85 -11.87 9.61 -9.46
C GLY A 85 -12.13 10.93 -10.20
N GLY A 86 -11.10 11.76 -10.28
CA GLY A 86 -11.20 13.06 -10.94
C GLY A 86 -11.70 12.87 -12.37
N ASN A 87 -12.64 13.72 -12.79
CA ASN A 87 -12.92 13.94 -14.20
C ASN A 87 -11.58 14.16 -14.92
N ALA A 88 -11.08 13.14 -15.61
CA ALA A 88 -9.94 13.28 -16.50
C ALA A 88 -10.29 14.20 -17.70
N ASN A 89 -11.58 14.49 -17.89
CA ASN A 89 -12.06 15.34 -18.95
C ASN A 89 -13.23 16.23 -18.47
N ARG A 90 -13.09 17.55 -18.58
CA ARG A 90 -14.18 18.52 -18.28
C ARG A 90 -15.36 18.39 -19.27
N TYR A 91 -15.16 17.67 -20.38
CA TYR A 91 -16.14 17.42 -21.43
C TYR A 91 -16.72 16.00 -21.41
N ALA A 92 -16.35 15.15 -20.45
CA ALA A 92 -16.98 13.84 -20.30
C ALA A 92 -18.40 13.98 -19.73
N PRO A 93 -19.36 13.15 -20.17
CA PRO A 93 -20.70 13.13 -19.59
C PRO A 93 -20.62 12.90 -18.08
N VAL A 94 -21.54 13.53 -17.33
CA VAL A 94 -21.64 13.40 -15.88
C VAL A 94 -21.93 11.94 -15.55
N VAL A 95 -20.89 11.19 -15.19
CA VAL A 95 -21.06 9.86 -14.59
C VAL A 95 -21.66 10.08 -13.22
N GLU A 96 -22.79 9.44 -12.92
CA GLU A 96 -23.32 9.37 -11.56
C GLU A 96 -22.21 8.91 -10.62
N ARG A 97 -21.78 9.81 -9.73
CA ARG A 97 -20.73 9.50 -8.77
C ARG A 97 -21.36 8.77 -7.60
N GLU A 98 -20.85 7.58 -7.31
CA GLU A 98 -21.16 6.93 -6.04
C GLU A 98 -20.87 7.89 -4.89
N ALA A 99 -21.75 7.87 -3.88
CA ALA A 99 -21.52 8.62 -2.66
C ALA A 99 -20.19 8.15 -2.03
N PRO A 100 -19.30 9.08 -1.61
CA PRO A 100 -18.00 8.73 -1.09
C PRO A 100 -18.16 7.92 0.21
N ALA A 101 -17.55 6.74 0.29
CA ALA A 101 -17.51 5.90 1.48
C ALA A 101 -16.47 6.37 2.50
N PHE A 102 -15.48 7.16 2.09
CA PHE A 102 -14.47 7.71 2.98
C PHE A 102 -14.25 9.22 2.76
N GLU A 103 -13.96 9.91 3.85
CA GLU A 103 -13.39 11.26 3.89
C GLU A 103 -11.90 11.14 4.28
N VAL A 104 -10.98 11.55 3.40
CA VAL A 104 -9.54 11.49 3.70
C VAL A 104 -9.16 12.62 4.65
N ILE A 105 -8.64 12.29 5.84
CA ILE A 105 -8.26 13.28 6.86
C ILE A 105 -6.95 13.97 6.45
N ASN A 106 -5.98 13.20 5.97
CA ASN A 106 -4.67 13.72 5.57
C ASN A 106 -4.38 13.37 4.10
N ARG A 107 -4.30 14.38 3.22
CA ARG A 107 -4.02 14.16 1.79
C ARG A 107 -2.63 13.54 1.56
N LYS A 108 -1.64 13.99 2.34
CA LYS A 108 -0.29 13.42 2.38
C LYS A 108 -0.21 12.38 3.49
N ALA A 109 0.53 11.30 3.25
CA ALA A 109 0.83 10.34 4.31
C ALA A 109 1.65 11.01 5.40
N ILE A 110 1.40 10.63 6.66
CA ILE A 110 2.16 11.06 7.82
C ILE A 110 3.36 10.13 7.93
N GLY A 111 4.57 10.69 7.99
CA GLY A 111 5.81 9.94 8.23
C GLY A 111 6.24 10.02 9.70
N PRO A 112 7.22 9.20 10.10
CA PRO A 112 7.81 9.29 11.43
C PRO A 112 8.52 10.64 11.64
N ASP A 113 8.59 11.10 12.88
CA ASP A 113 9.39 12.25 13.28
C ASP A 113 10.81 11.86 13.71
N ASP A 114 11.67 12.85 13.96
CA ASP A 114 13.08 12.61 14.30
C ASP A 114 13.25 11.82 15.60
N GLN A 115 12.31 11.97 16.55
CA GLN A 115 12.33 11.24 17.81
C GLN A 115 11.98 9.77 17.58
N GLU A 116 10.90 9.48 16.84
CA GLU A 116 10.51 8.12 16.48
C GLU A 116 11.61 7.42 15.69
N LEU A 117 12.33 8.13 14.81
CA LEU A 117 13.46 7.58 14.07
C LEU A 117 14.66 7.24 14.96
N ALA A 118 14.90 8.03 16.01
CA ALA A 118 15.96 7.78 16.97
C ALA A 118 15.65 6.57 17.86
N GLU A 119 14.40 6.44 18.32
CA GLU A 119 13.94 5.35 19.18
C GLU A 119 13.68 4.05 18.40
N ASN A 120 13.17 4.17 17.18
CA ASN A 120 12.77 3.07 16.32
C ASN A 120 13.25 3.28 14.86
N PRO A 121 14.51 2.92 14.54
CA PRO A 121 15.03 3.02 13.18
C PRO A 121 14.23 2.23 12.12
N ARG A 122 13.42 1.23 12.52
CA ARG A 122 12.55 0.47 11.61
C ARG A 122 11.36 1.30 11.11
N ALA A 123 11.00 2.39 11.82
CA ALA A 123 9.94 3.30 11.42
C ALA A 123 10.31 4.17 10.20
N ARG A 124 11.59 4.21 9.79
CA ARG A 124 12.08 5.06 8.69
C ARG A 124 11.23 5.09 7.42
N SER A 125 10.63 3.96 7.07
CA SER A 125 9.81 3.85 5.86
C SER A 125 8.30 3.79 6.14
N ALA A 126 7.90 3.94 7.40
CA ALA A 126 6.52 3.95 7.83
C ALA A 126 5.78 5.16 7.25
N LYS A 127 4.57 4.91 6.79
CA LYS A 127 3.65 5.90 6.27
C LYS A 127 2.26 5.60 6.76
N LEU A 128 1.68 6.54 7.51
CA LEU A 128 0.33 6.47 8.03
C LEU A 128 -0.64 7.24 7.11
N ARG A 129 -1.74 6.58 6.75
CA ARG A 129 -2.90 7.19 6.08
C ARG A 129 -4.13 7.01 6.93
N ILE A 130 -4.93 8.06 7.05
CA ILE A 130 -6.15 8.07 7.86
C ILE A 130 -7.32 8.56 7.02
N ALA A 131 -8.43 7.83 7.09
CA ALA A 131 -9.70 8.22 6.50
C ALA A 131 -10.85 7.93 7.45
N ARG A 132 -11.89 8.78 7.40
CA ARG A 132 -13.12 8.62 8.16
C ARG A 132 -14.19 7.99 7.28
N ARG A 133 -14.82 6.93 7.77
CA ARG A 133 -15.95 6.24 7.14
C ARG A 133 -17.18 7.15 7.12
N THR A 134 -17.86 7.25 5.98
CA THR A 134 -19.11 8.02 5.83
C THR A 134 -20.33 7.11 6.08
N GLY A 135 -21.53 7.51 5.65
CA GLY A 135 -22.72 6.67 5.63
C GLY A 135 -22.96 5.92 4.31
N ALA A 136 -22.13 6.10 3.27
CA ALA A 136 -22.33 5.44 1.97
C ALA A 136 -22.17 3.91 2.10
N PRO A 137 -22.80 3.08 1.24
CA PRO A 137 -22.61 1.63 1.29
C PRO A 137 -21.16 1.23 1.01
N ALA A 138 -20.74 0.09 1.57
CA ALA A 138 -19.44 -0.48 1.24
C ALA A 138 -19.41 -0.96 -0.22
N GLY A 139 -18.27 -0.83 -0.87
CA GLY A 139 -18.08 -1.25 -2.26
C GLY A 139 -16.95 -2.26 -2.46
N VAL A 140 -16.76 -2.68 -3.70
CA VAL A 140 -15.62 -3.49 -4.14
C VAL A 140 -14.74 -2.62 -5.03
N VAL A 141 -13.42 -2.74 -4.88
CA VAL A 141 -12.44 -2.10 -5.76
C VAL A 141 -11.62 -3.20 -6.41
N ASP A 142 -11.50 -3.17 -7.74
CA ASP A 142 -10.68 -4.14 -8.45
C ASP A 142 -9.22 -4.06 -7.99
N ARG A 143 -8.58 -5.21 -7.80
CA ARG A 143 -7.17 -5.31 -7.41
C ARG A 143 -6.26 -4.63 -8.43
N SER A 144 -6.61 -4.63 -9.72
CA SER A 144 -5.88 -3.90 -10.77
C SER A 144 -5.88 -2.40 -10.52
N ASP A 145 -6.99 -1.86 -10.05
CA ASP A 145 -7.18 -0.43 -9.81
C ASP A 145 -6.39 0.03 -8.58
N LEU A 146 -6.16 -0.85 -7.62
CA LEU A 146 -5.27 -0.63 -6.48
C LEU A 146 -3.79 -0.53 -6.88
N GLY A 147 -3.43 -0.87 -8.13
CA GLY A 147 -2.04 -0.88 -8.57
C GLY A 147 -1.23 -2.00 -7.90
N MET A 148 -1.92 -3.07 -7.51
CA MET A 148 -1.33 -4.32 -7.06
C MET A 148 -0.50 -4.92 -8.20
N PRO A 149 0.79 -5.25 -7.98
CA PRO A 149 1.57 -5.98 -8.95
C PRO A 149 0.93 -7.34 -9.23
N MET A 150 0.61 -7.60 -10.50
CA MET A 150 0.10 -8.89 -10.94
C MET A 150 1.27 -9.81 -11.32
N LEU A 151 1.23 -11.04 -10.82
CA LEU A 151 2.12 -12.08 -11.31
C LEU A 151 1.65 -12.49 -12.71
N LYS A 152 2.55 -12.53 -13.70
CA LYS A 152 2.22 -13.02 -15.04
C LYS A 152 1.82 -14.50 -14.92
N GLY A 153 0.55 -14.82 -15.09
CA GLY A 153 0.04 -16.21 -15.12
C GLY A 153 -1.39 -16.42 -14.64
N GLU A 154 -2.01 -15.44 -13.98
CA GLU A 154 -3.43 -15.51 -13.58
C GLU A 154 -4.24 -14.57 -14.48
N GLY A 155 -4.71 -15.12 -15.61
CA GLY A 155 -5.62 -14.50 -16.56
C GLY A 155 -6.58 -15.55 -17.11
#